data_AF-A0A2M8ABD3-F1
#
_entry.id   AF-A0A2M8ABD3-F1
#
_cell.length_a   1.000
_cell.length_b   1.000
_cell.length_c   1.000
_cell.angle_alpha   90.00
_cell.angle_beta   90.00
_cell.angle_gamma   90.00
#
_symmetry.space_group_name_H-M   'P 1'
#
loop_
_entity.id
_entity.type
_entity.pdbx_description
1 polymer ?
#
loop_
_entity_poly.entity_id
_entity_poly.type
_entity_poly.pdbx_seq_one_letter_code
_entity_poly.pdbx_strand_id
1 'polypeptide(L)'
;MKNLFVILFTCFTLFSFSQDENLTDAQGKKQGLWKKYHDNGMIRYKGNFKDDQPIGEFIYFYDTGKLQVKMTHFGAVSYANVYYETGELKAAGKYENQLKDSVWSYYSTDGFKMADEFYINGKREGSWKVYYSNGQVTEEKEYTNDFENGIWKQYFIDGKEKLAATYVNGELEGRATYYDSNGKKVVSGTFIRGARDGFWTFYEQDGTTVRKKEEYKNGVRVDANKDDNIIDMEGIKYIPENEAFPEELVNPKY
;
A
#
# COMPACT_ATOMS: atom_id res chain seq x y z
N MET A 1 -41.10 -27.52 -72.49
CA MET A 1 -41.51 -27.93 -71.13
C MET A 1 -40.46 -27.44 -70.16
N LYS A 2 -40.80 -26.52 -69.25
CA LYS A 2 -39.90 -25.92 -68.26
C LYS A 2 -39.91 -26.79 -67.00
N ASN A 3 -38.75 -27.28 -66.56
CA ASN A 3 -38.63 -28.02 -65.31
C ASN A 3 -38.46 -27.01 -64.15
N LEU A 4 -39.45 -26.97 -63.26
CA LEU A 4 -39.47 -26.17 -62.05
C LEU A 4 -38.77 -26.94 -60.93
N PHE A 5 -37.57 -26.49 -60.52
CA PHE A 5 -36.89 -26.99 -59.34
C PHE A 5 -37.46 -26.27 -58.10
N VAL A 6 -38.18 -27.00 -57.26
CA VAL A 6 -38.61 -26.51 -55.93
C VAL A 6 -37.51 -26.88 -54.95
N ILE A 7 -36.74 -25.89 -54.51
CA ILE A 7 -35.78 -26.03 -53.40
C ILE A 7 -36.55 -25.87 -52.11
N LEU A 8 -36.72 -26.97 -51.37
CA LEU A 8 -37.34 -26.97 -50.05
C LEU A 8 -36.34 -26.45 -49.02
N PHE A 9 -36.50 -25.20 -48.58
CA PHE A 9 -35.75 -24.62 -47.47
C PHE A 9 -36.29 -25.19 -46.15
N THR A 10 -35.67 -26.25 -45.62
CA THR A 10 -35.93 -26.70 -44.25
C THR A 10 -35.23 -25.76 -43.28
N CYS A 11 -36.00 -24.89 -42.64
CA CYS A 11 -35.54 -24.02 -41.56
C CYS A 11 -35.27 -24.89 -40.32
N PHE A 12 -34.01 -25.26 -40.10
CA PHE A 12 -33.57 -25.86 -38.84
C PHE A 12 -33.53 -24.75 -37.78
N THR A 13 -34.56 -24.67 -36.94
CA THR A 13 -34.52 -23.83 -35.74
C THR A 13 -33.51 -24.43 -34.77
N LEU A 14 -32.36 -23.77 -34.61
CA LEU A 14 -31.45 -24.05 -33.51
C LEU A 14 -32.18 -23.66 -32.22
N PHE A 15 -32.69 -24.65 -31.49
CA PHE A 15 -33.07 -24.45 -30.09
C PHE A 15 -31.79 -24.17 -29.31
N SER A 16 -31.50 -22.88 -29.08
CA SER A 16 -30.59 -22.50 -28.01
C SER A 16 -31.28 -22.84 -26.69
N PHE A 17 -30.98 -24.01 -26.14
CA PHE A 17 -31.28 -24.28 -24.74
C PHE A 17 -30.60 -23.17 -23.93
N SER A 18 -31.39 -22.33 -23.25
CA SER A 18 -30.86 -21.47 -22.20
C SER A 18 -30.18 -22.40 -21.21
N GLN A 19 -28.85 -22.38 -21.14
CA GLN A 19 -28.16 -23.04 -20.04
C GLN A 19 -28.62 -22.32 -18.79
N ASP A 20 -29.27 -23.04 -17.87
CA ASP A 20 -29.68 -22.46 -16.60
C ASP A 20 -28.46 -21.82 -15.94
N GLU A 21 -28.57 -20.53 -15.63
CA GLU A 21 -27.54 -19.82 -14.90
C GLU A 21 -27.54 -20.32 -13.46
N ASN A 22 -26.37 -20.38 -12.81
CA ASN A 22 -26.25 -20.78 -11.40
C ASN A 22 -26.66 -22.23 -11.11
N LEU A 23 -26.08 -23.19 -11.83
CA LEU A 23 -26.35 -24.62 -11.66
C LEU A 23 -25.88 -25.15 -10.28
N THR A 24 -26.67 -26.05 -9.71
CA THR A 24 -26.29 -26.85 -8.54
C THR A 24 -26.39 -28.35 -8.82
N ASP A 25 -25.56 -29.16 -8.15
CA ASP A 25 -25.71 -30.62 -8.16
C ASP A 25 -26.82 -31.12 -7.22
N ALA A 26 -26.98 -32.44 -7.11
CA ALA A 26 -27.99 -33.10 -6.27
C ALA A 26 -27.79 -32.85 -4.76
N GLN A 27 -26.62 -32.37 -4.34
CA GLN A 27 -26.30 -31.98 -2.98
C GLN A 27 -26.45 -30.46 -2.76
N GLY A 28 -26.83 -29.72 -3.81
CA GLY A 28 -26.99 -28.26 -3.77
C GLY A 28 -25.68 -27.49 -3.96
N LYS A 29 -24.57 -28.15 -4.29
CA LYS A 29 -23.28 -27.47 -4.48
C LYS A 29 -23.24 -26.79 -5.85
N LYS A 30 -22.61 -25.61 -5.90
CA LYS A 30 -22.46 -24.82 -7.12
C LYS A 30 -21.59 -25.53 -8.15
N GLN A 31 -22.07 -25.56 -9.39
CA GLN A 31 -21.38 -26.11 -10.55
C GLN A 31 -21.43 -25.14 -11.73
N GLY A 32 -20.41 -25.18 -12.59
CA GLY A 32 -20.36 -24.45 -13.85
C GLY A 32 -20.41 -22.94 -13.68
N LEU A 33 -20.96 -22.25 -14.68
CA LEU A 33 -21.01 -20.79 -14.72
C LEU A 33 -22.02 -20.25 -13.72
N TRP A 34 -21.56 -19.34 -12.88
CA TRP A 34 -22.37 -18.56 -11.96
C TRP A 34 -22.31 -17.08 -12.28
N LYS A 35 -23.44 -16.41 -12.10
CA LYS A 35 -23.61 -14.96 -12.17
C LYS A 35 -24.39 -14.49 -10.95
N LYS A 36 -23.92 -13.40 -10.36
CA LYS A 36 -24.67 -12.63 -9.37
C LYS A 36 -24.91 -11.24 -9.93
N TYR A 37 -26.04 -10.64 -9.56
CA TYR A 37 -26.44 -9.31 -10.01
C TYR A 37 -26.46 -8.33 -8.82
N HIS A 38 -26.26 -7.05 -9.11
CA HIS A 38 -26.54 -5.94 -8.22
C HIS A 38 -28.05 -5.63 -8.24
N ASP A 39 -28.50 -4.77 -7.32
CA ASP A 39 -29.92 -4.41 -7.19
C ASP A 39 -30.47 -3.70 -8.43
N ASN A 40 -29.60 -3.03 -9.19
CA ASN A 40 -29.92 -2.39 -10.47
C ASN A 40 -29.96 -3.36 -11.67
N GLY A 41 -29.79 -4.67 -11.44
CA GLY A 41 -29.81 -5.70 -12.46
C GLY A 41 -28.50 -5.88 -13.24
N MET A 42 -27.47 -5.06 -13.02
CA MET A 42 -26.16 -5.27 -13.63
C MET A 42 -25.42 -6.43 -12.95
N ILE A 43 -24.57 -7.14 -13.72
CA ILE A 43 -23.79 -8.26 -13.18
C ILE A 43 -22.84 -7.73 -12.11
N ARG A 44 -22.87 -8.33 -10.93
CA ARG A 44 -21.94 -8.10 -9.81
C ARG A 44 -20.69 -8.96 -9.91
N TYR A 45 -20.86 -10.23 -10.25
CA TYR A 45 -19.74 -11.08 -10.61
C TYR A 45 -20.18 -12.20 -11.55
N LYS A 46 -19.22 -12.75 -12.28
CA LYS A 46 -19.37 -14.02 -12.99
C LYS A 46 -18.10 -14.87 -12.85
N GLY A 47 -18.25 -16.18 -12.78
CA GLY A 47 -17.14 -17.12 -12.66
C GLY A 47 -17.61 -18.57 -12.61
N ASN A 48 -16.69 -19.52 -12.64
CA ASN A 48 -17.03 -20.94 -12.64
C ASN A 48 -16.84 -21.57 -11.25
N PHE A 49 -17.76 -22.43 -10.85
CA PHE A 49 -17.64 -23.26 -9.66
C PHE A 49 -17.50 -24.73 -10.01
N LYS A 50 -16.79 -25.47 -9.16
CA LYS A 50 -16.83 -26.92 -9.08
C LYS A 50 -16.93 -27.32 -7.62
N ASP A 51 -18.02 -27.98 -7.24
CA ASP A 51 -18.28 -28.42 -5.87
C ASP A 51 -18.14 -27.27 -4.84
N ASP A 52 -18.79 -26.12 -5.11
CA ASP A 52 -18.69 -24.86 -4.35
C ASP A 52 -17.34 -24.14 -4.38
N GLN A 53 -16.31 -24.72 -5.00
CA GLN A 53 -15.00 -24.09 -5.11
C GLN A 53 -14.91 -23.23 -6.37
N PRO A 54 -14.47 -21.96 -6.27
CA PRO A 54 -14.24 -21.14 -7.44
C PRO A 54 -13.06 -21.68 -8.25
N ILE A 55 -13.24 -21.81 -9.57
CA ILE A 55 -12.21 -22.31 -10.49
C ILE A 55 -12.02 -21.35 -11.67
N GLY A 56 -10.76 -21.17 -12.07
CA GLY A 56 -10.42 -20.29 -13.19
C GLY A 56 -10.76 -18.83 -12.91
N GLU A 57 -11.26 -18.13 -13.92
CA GLU A 57 -11.45 -16.69 -13.86
C GLU A 57 -12.79 -16.30 -13.22
N PHE A 58 -12.72 -15.41 -12.23
CA PHE A 58 -13.82 -14.63 -11.72
C PHE A 58 -13.65 -13.17 -12.11
N ILE A 59 -14.73 -12.59 -12.61
CA ILE A 59 -14.80 -11.18 -12.98
C ILE A 59 -15.87 -10.53 -12.12
N TYR A 60 -15.47 -9.52 -11.36
CA TYR A 60 -16.33 -8.69 -10.53
C TYR A 60 -16.48 -7.33 -11.20
N PHE A 61 -17.67 -6.75 -11.09
CA PHE A 61 -17.99 -5.47 -11.69
C PHE A 61 -18.55 -4.52 -10.64
N TYR A 62 -18.27 -3.22 -10.82
CA TYR A 62 -18.98 -2.15 -10.14
C TYR A 62 -20.48 -2.21 -10.48
N ASP A 63 -21.30 -1.57 -9.67
CA ASP A 63 -22.73 -1.45 -9.94
C ASP A 63 -23.02 -0.66 -11.23
N THR A 64 -22.06 0.11 -11.75
CA THR A 64 -22.10 0.73 -13.08
C THR A 64 -21.79 -0.22 -14.25
N GLY A 65 -21.51 -1.49 -13.96
CA GLY A 65 -21.19 -2.52 -14.95
C GLY A 65 -19.73 -2.52 -15.43
N LYS A 66 -18.91 -1.60 -14.93
CA LYS A 66 -17.48 -1.52 -15.24
C LYS A 66 -16.67 -2.56 -14.47
N LEU A 67 -15.56 -3.01 -15.04
CA LEU A 67 -14.67 -4.00 -14.42
C LEU A 67 -14.12 -3.48 -13.08
N GLN A 68 -14.25 -4.28 -12.02
CA GLN A 68 -13.73 -3.97 -10.69
C GLN A 68 -12.59 -4.90 -10.30
N VAL A 69 -12.75 -6.21 -10.48
CA VAL A 69 -11.72 -7.19 -10.14
C VAL A 69 -11.70 -8.30 -11.18
N LYS A 70 -10.51 -8.70 -11.60
CA LYS A 70 -10.27 -9.97 -12.30
C LYS A 70 -9.43 -10.84 -11.39
N MET A 71 -9.96 -12.01 -11.02
CA MET A 71 -9.31 -12.96 -10.13
C MET A 71 -9.20 -14.33 -10.79
N THR A 72 -8.03 -14.95 -10.76
CA THR A 72 -7.80 -16.28 -11.33
C THR A 72 -7.48 -17.28 -10.22
N HIS A 73 -8.29 -18.31 -10.08
CA HIS A 73 -8.21 -19.32 -9.03
C HIS A 73 -7.52 -20.61 -9.52
N PHE A 74 -6.54 -21.08 -8.74
CA PHE A 74 -5.80 -22.33 -8.91
C PHE A 74 -5.79 -23.08 -7.57
N GLY A 75 -6.89 -23.75 -7.24
CA GLY A 75 -7.07 -24.39 -5.94
C GLY A 75 -7.05 -23.34 -4.81
N ALA A 76 -6.11 -23.48 -3.87
CA ALA A 76 -5.96 -22.55 -2.75
C ALA A 76 -5.34 -21.20 -3.14
N VAL A 77 -4.69 -21.10 -4.30
CA VAL A 77 -3.99 -19.88 -4.75
C VAL A 77 -4.89 -19.10 -5.68
N SER A 78 -4.94 -17.78 -5.51
CA SER A 78 -5.64 -16.88 -6.43
C SER A 78 -4.81 -15.65 -6.73
N TYR A 79 -4.81 -15.19 -7.98
CA TYR A 79 -4.18 -13.93 -8.38
C TYR A 79 -5.26 -12.91 -8.67
N ALA A 80 -5.15 -11.71 -8.11
CA ALA A 80 -6.15 -10.66 -8.26
C ALA A 80 -5.55 -9.41 -8.90
N ASN A 81 -6.26 -8.86 -9.87
CA ASN A 81 -6.09 -7.52 -10.40
C ASN A 81 -7.34 -6.71 -10.08
N VAL A 82 -7.18 -5.61 -9.37
CA VAL A 82 -8.24 -4.68 -8.97
C VAL A 82 -8.10 -3.43 -9.82
N TYR A 83 -9.22 -2.87 -10.29
CA TYR A 83 -9.25 -1.73 -11.20
C TYR A 83 -10.02 -0.57 -10.59
N TYR A 84 -9.60 0.65 -10.89
CA TYR A 84 -10.44 1.83 -10.71
C TYR A 84 -11.64 1.76 -11.65
N GLU A 85 -12.70 2.47 -11.32
CA GLU A 85 -13.88 2.56 -12.18
C GLU A 85 -13.61 3.29 -13.51
N THR A 86 -12.50 4.03 -13.58
CA THR A 86 -11.95 4.61 -14.81
C THR A 86 -11.26 3.58 -15.70
N GLY A 87 -10.89 2.41 -15.16
CA GLY A 87 -10.39 1.23 -15.90
C GLY A 87 -8.91 0.92 -15.67
N GLU A 88 -8.16 1.82 -15.03
CA GLU A 88 -6.74 1.63 -14.74
C GLU A 88 -6.53 0.65 -13.58
N LEU A 89 -5.38 -0.03 -13.58
CA LEU A 89 -5.02 -0.95 -12.51
C LEU A 89 -4.88 -0.16 -11.20
N LYS A 90 -5.58 -0.60 -10.16
CA LYS A 90 -5.56 -0.04 -8.81
C LYS A 90 -4.66 -0.84 -7.89
N ALA A 91 -4.75 -2.16 -7.95
CA ALA A 91 -3.93 -3.04 -7.15
C ALA A 91 -3.77 -4.41 -7.81
N ALA A 92 -2.67 -5.10 -7.50
CA ALA A 92 -2.47 -6.49 -7.91
C ALA A 92 -1.77 -7.26 -6.80
N GLY A 93 -2.09 -8.55 -6.66
CA GLY A 93 -1.43 -9.41 -5.69
C GLY A 93 -1.92 -10.85 -5.69
N LYS A 94 -1.32 -11.65 -4.79
CA LYS A 94 -1.64 -13.06 -4.58
C LYS A 94 -2.47 -13.23 -3.32
N TYR A 95 -3.40 -14.17 -3.37
CA TYR A 95 -4.05 -14.78 -2.22
C TYR A 95 -3.64 -16.25 -2.13
N GLU A 96 -3.43 -16.72 -0.91
CA GLU A 96 -3.24 -18.13 -0.58
C GLU A 96 -4.18 -18.47 0.57
N ASN A 97 -5.02 -19.50 0.39
CA ASN A 97 -6.10 -19.84 1.32
C ASN A 97 -7.01 -18.64 1.65
N GLN A 98 -7.31 -17.81 0.65
CA GLN A 98 -8.13 -16.59 0.75
C GLN A 98 -7.50 -15.45 1.58
N LEU A 99 -6.24 -15.58 2.00
CA LEU A 99 -5.49 -14.56 2.72
C LEU A 99 -4.45 -13.92 1.79
N LYS A 100 -4.20 -12.60 1.92
CA LYS A 100 -3.16 -11.93 1.13
C LYS A 100 -1.81 -12.62 1.38
N ASP A 101 -1.03 -12.79 0.32
CA ASP A 101 0.28 -13.40 0.41
C ASP A 101 1.22 -12.79 -0.63
N SER A 102 2.52 -12.79 -0.34
CA SER A 102 3.56 -12.21 -1.17
C SER A 102 3.36 -10.70 -1.35
N VAL A 103 3.86 -10.14 -2.46
CA VAL A 103 3.76 -8.70 -2.72
C VAL A 103 2.36 -8.33 -3.23
N TRP A 104 1.79 -7.31 -2.62
CA TRP A 104 0.67 -6.54 -3.11
C TRP A 104 1.16 -5.17 -3.57
N SER A 105 0.94 -4.87 -4.86
CA SER A 105 1.30 -3.58 -5.45
C SER A 105 0.07 -2.72 -5.64
N TYR A 106 0.19 -1.43 -5.39
CA TYR A 106 -0.88 -0.43 -5.52
C TYR A 106 -0.46 0.68 -6.46
N TYR A 107 -1.43 1.20 -7.21
CA TYR A 107 -1.20 2.15 -8.28
C TYR A 107 -2.22 3.29 -8.21
N SER A 108 -1.80 4.48 -8.63
CA SER A 108 -2.68 5.64 -8.83
C SER A 108 -3.51 5.50 -10.10
N THR A 109 -4.51 6.37 -10.28
CA THR A 109 -5.30 6.45 -11.51
C THR A 109 -4.48 6.83 -12.74
N ASP A 110 -3.35 7.51 -12.55
CA ASP A 110 -2.40 7.83 -13.63
C ASP A 110 -1.44 6.67 -13.96
N GLY A 111 -1.58 5.53 -13.28
CA GLY A 111 -0.75 4.33 -13.47
C GLY A 111 0.58 4.34 -12.72
N PHE A 112 0.91 5.41 -11.98
CA PHE A 112 2.11 5.42 -11.13
C PHE A 112 1.96 4.43 -9.98
N LYS A 113 3.00 3.63 -9.75
CA LYS A 113 3.09 2.77 -8.56
C LYS A 113 3.14 3.64 -7.31
N MET A 114 2.28 3.36 -6.35
CA MET A 114 2.17 4.09 -5.09
C MET A 114 2.81 3.32 -3.93
N ALA A 115 2.59 2.00 -3.88
CA ALA A 115 3.09 1.19 -2.79
C ALA A 115 3.34 -0.27 -3.18
N ASP A 116 4.25 -0.91 -2.45
CA ASP A 116 4.41 -2.36 -2.35
C ASP A 116 4.30 -2.77 -0.89
N GLU A 117 3.52 -3.81 -0.64
CA GLU A 117 3.30 -4.37 0.70
C GLU A 117 3.50 -5.88 0.63
N PHE A 118 4.40 -6.42 1.45
CA PHE A 118 4.58 -7.86 1.52
C PHE A 118 3.74 -8.48 2.64
N TYR A 119 3.13 -9.63 2.33
CA TYR A 119 2.26 -10.37 3.23
C TYR A 119 2.65 -11.84 3.32
N ILE A 120 2.44 -12.43 4.50
CA ILE A 120 2.41 -13.89 4.70
C ILE A 120 1.14 -14.22 5.48
N ASN A 121 0.31 -15.14 4.96
CA ASN A 121 -0.93 -15.57 5.63
C ASN A 121 -1.83 -14.40 6.08
N GLY A 122 -1.96 -13.37 5.24
CA GLY A 122 -2.81 -12.21 5.48
C GLY A 122 -2.23 -11.15 6.41
N LYS A 123 -1.04 -11.36 6.98
CA LYS A 123 -0.35 -10.40 7.84
C LYS A 123 0.78 -9.72 7.09
N ARG A 124 1.00 -8.43 7.33
CA ARG A 124 2.16 -7.70 6.81
C ARG A 124 3.43 -8.30 7.40
N GLU A 125 4.39 -8.54 6.53
CA GLU A 125 5.67 -9.15 6.84
C GLU A 125 6.73 -8.52 5.93
N GLY A 126 7.99 -8.44 6.37
CA GLY A 126 9.07 -7.92 5.54
C GLY A 126 8.86 -6.48 5.07
N SER A 127 9.24 -6.21 3.81
CA SER A 127 9.37 -4.84 3.29
C SER A 127 8.02 -4.24 2.89
N TRP A 128 7.83 -2.99 3.29
CA TRP A 128 6.76 -2.10 2.85
C TRP A 128 7.38 -0.84 2.26
N LYS A 129 7.00 -0.48 1.05
CA LYS A 129 7.57 0.65 0.32
C LYS A 129 6.48 1.54 -0.22
N VAL A 130 6.69 2.84 -0.13
CA VAL A 130 5.88 3.86 -0.81
C VAL A 130 6.75 4.60 -1.80
N TYR A 131 6.16 4.97 -2.91
CA TYR A 131 6.85 5.58 -4.05
C TYR A 131 6.33 6.98 -4.34
N TYR A 132 7.23 7.85 -4.75
CA TYR A 132 6.91 9.07 -5.46
C TYR A 132 6.38 8.78 -6.86
N SER A 133 5.73 9.77 -7.49
CA SER A 133 5.24 9.66 -8.88
C SER A 133 6.36 9.43 -9.91
N ASN A 134 7.61 9.81 -9.60
CA ASN A 134 8.78 9.52 -10.43
C ASN A 134 9.29 8.07 -10.29
N GLY A 135 8.65 7.24 -9.44
CA GLY A 135 9.01 5.84 -9.19
C GLY A 135 10.11 5.63 -8.16
N GLN A 136 10.70 6.69 -7.59
CA GLN A 136 11.64 6.56 -6.48
C GLN A 136 10.91 6.29 -5.17
N VAL A 137 11.57 5.58 -4.24
CA VAL A 137 11.01 5.29 -2.91
C VAL A 137 10.96 6.59 -2.09
N THR A 138 9.81 6.91 -1.51
CA THR A 138 9.68 8.00 -0.52
C THR A 138 9.80 7.49 0.90
N GLU A 139 9.41 6.25 1.16
CA GLU A 139 9.38 5.65 2.49
C GLU A 139 9.54 4.13 2.39
N GLU A 140 10.36 3.56 3.28
CA GLU A 140 10.55 2.13 3.44
C GLU A 140 10.45 1.77 4.93
N LYS A 141 9.65 0.75 5.23
CA LYS A 141 9.47 0.17 6.56
C LYS A 141 9.63 -1.34 6.49
N GLU A 142 9.99 -1.93 7.62
CA GLU A 142 9.98 -3.38 7.82
C GLU A 142 8.85 -3.76 8.80
N TYR A 143 8.16 -4.85 8.51
CA TYR A 143 7.08 -5.39 9.32
C TYR A 143 7.38 -6.82 9.76
N THR A 144 6.91 -7.19 10.94
CA THR A 144 6.85 -8.56 11.42
C THR A 144 5.50 -8.79 12.08
N ASN A 145 4.70 -9.74 11.58
CA ASN A 145 3.37 -10.02 12.10
C ASN A 145 2.47 -8.78 12.29
N ASP A 146 2.36 -7.93 11.26
CA ASP A 146 1.60 -6.67 11.25
C ASP A 146 2.18 -5.48 12.03
N PHE A 147 3.24 -5.66 12.81
CA PHE A 147 3.90 -4.57 13.54
C PHE A 147 5.15 -4.08 12.82
N GLU A 148 5.37 -2.75 12.79
CA GLU A 148 6.65 -2.21 12.36
C GLU A 148 7.77 -2.77 13.23
N ASN A 149 8.77 -3.38 12.60
CA ASN A 149 9.86 -4.02 13.31
C ASN A 149 11.08 -4.09 12.40
N GLY A 150 12.05 -3.22 12.66
CA GLY A 150 13.24 -3.06 11.83
C GLY A 150 13.42 -1.63 11.36
N ILE A 151 14.11 -1.46 10.24
CA ILE A 151 14.56 -0.14 9.79
C ILE A 151 13.40 0.63 9.15
N TRP A 152 13.28 1.91 9.53
CA TRP A 152 12.44 2.89 8.86
C TRP A 152 13.30 3.95 8.19
N LYS A 153 13.10 4.13 6.89
CA LYS A 153 13.73 5.18 6.11
C LYS A 153 12.71 6.03 5.39
N GLN A 154 13.00 7.31 5.29
CA GLN A 154 12.35 8.20 4.33
C GLN A 154 13.40 8.83 3.45
N TYR A 155 12.99 9.20 2.24
CA TYR A 155 13.85 9.77 1.23
C TYR A 155 13.25 11.06 0.67
N PHE A 156 14.10 11.90 0.09
CA PHE A 156 13.69 13.02 -0.76
C PHE A 156 13.38 12.52 -2.17
N ILE A 157 12.73 13.39 -2.97
CA ILE A 157 12.34 13.12 -4.37
C ILE A 157 13.52 12.87 -5.32
N ASP A 158 14.76 13.14 -4.88
CA ASP A 158 16.00 12.83 -5.61
C ASP A 158 16.65 11.52 -5.14
N GLY A 159 16.04 10.82 -4.18
CA GLY A 159 16.48 9.56 -3.61
C GLY A 159 17.46 9.68 -2.44
N LYS A 160 17.83 10.89 -2.02
CA LYS A 160 18.67 11.06 -0.82
C LYS A 160 17.90 10.73 0.45
N GLU A 161 18.57 10.15 1.43
CA GLU A 161 17.97 9.84 2.72
C GLU A 161 17.55 11.14 3.42
N LYS A 162 16.32 11.16 3.92
CA LYS A 162 15.71 12.23 4.72
C LYS A 162 15.65 11.84 6.20
N LEU A 163 15.46 10.55 6.47
CA LEU A 163 15.32 9.99 7.80
C LEU A 163 15.83 8.55 7.80
N ALA A 164 16.53 8.18 8.87
CA ALA A 164 16.72 6.80 9.29
C ALA A 164 16.42 6.66 10.78
N ALA A 165 15.57 5.69 11.12
CA ALA A 165 15.23 5.29 12.48
C ALA A 165 14.89 3.79 12.52
N THR A 166 14.61 3.26 13.71
CA THR A 166 14.26 1.85 13.90
C THR A 166 12.96 1.75 14.67
N TYR A 167 12.08 0.85 14.23
CA TYR A 167 10.92 0.40 15.00
C TYR A 167 11.21 -0.93 15.68
N VAL A 168 10.64 -1.12 16.87
CA VAL A 168 10.55 -2.40 17.57
C VAL A 168 9.12 -2.57 18.03
N ASN A 169 8.42 -3.57 17.52
CA ASN A 169 7.02 -3.86 17.85
C ASN A 169 6.07 -2.65 17.74
N GLY A 170 6.21 -1.85 16.69
CA GLY A 170 5.37 -0.68 16.42
C GLY A 170 5.79 0.61 17.12
N GLU A 171 6.83 0.60 17.96
CA GLU A 171 7.35 1.79 18.64
C GLU A 171 8.74 2.16 18.13
N LEU A 172 9.04 3.46 18.00
CA LEU A 172 10.38 3.92 17.68
C LEU A 172 11.34 3.59 18.83
N GLU A 173 12.48 2.98 18.50
CA GLU A 173 13.45 2.52 19.48
C GLU A 173 14.87 2.70 18.92
N GLY A 174 15.76 3.25 19.75
CA GLY A 174 17.15 3.49 19.38
C GLY A 174 17.36 4.78 18.60
N ARG A 175 18.44 4.82 17.82
CA ARG A 175 18.93 6.06 17.19
C ARG A 175 18.05 6.48 16.00
N ALA A 176 17.68 7.75 15.96
CA ALA A 176 17.11 8.42 14.80
C ALA A 176 18.04 9.50 14.27
N THR A 177 18.15 9.63 12.95
CA THR A 177 18.92 10.67 12.27
C THR A 177 18.10 11.27 11.13
N TYR A 178 18.07 12.60 11.07
CA TYR A 178 17.37 13.39 10.06
C TYR A 178 18.39 14.13 9.22
N TYR A 179 18.14 14.21 7.91
CA TYR A 179 19.04 14.80 6.94
C TYR A 179 18.32 15.87 6.11
N ASP A 180 19.07 16.84 5.59
CA ASP A 180 18.59 17.82 4.62
C ASP A 180 18.66 17.27 3.17
N SER A 181 18.16 18.04 2.21
CA SER A 181 18.19 17.67 0.78
C SER A 181 19.59 17.60 0.18
N ASN A 182 20.63 18.00 0.91
CA ASN A 182 22.04 17.85 0.53
C ASN A 182 22.69 16.63 1.19
N GLY A 183 21.95 15.86 1.99
CA GLY A 183 22.44 14.71 2.73
C GLY A 183 23.20 15.05 4.01
N LYS A 184 23.12 16.29 4.49
CA LYS A 184 23.76 16.72 5.74
C LYS A 184 22.85 16.45 6.92
N LYS A 185 23.42 15.96 8.02
CA LYS A 185 22.66 15.72 9.26
C LYS A 185 22.12 17.03 9.78
N VAL A 186 20.83 17.08 10.09
CA VAL A 186 20.17 18.23 10.71
C VAL A 186 19.93 17.96 12.19
N VAL A 187 19.48 16.74 12.52
CA VAL A 187 19.15 16.32 13.87
C VAL A 187 19.50 14.86 14.08
N SER A 188 19.99 14.49 15.27
CA SER A 188 20.02 13.10 15.69
C SER A 188 19.78 12.94 17.19
N GLY A 189 19.17 11.83 17.58
CA GLY A 189 18.88 11.52 18.97
C GLY A 189 18.45 10.06 19.13
N THR A 190 17.91 9.74 20.29
CA THR A 190 17.44 8.40 20.62
C THR A 190 15.95 8.44 20.96
N PHE A 191 15.22 7.44 20.50
CA PHE A 191 13.88 7.10 20.96
C PHE A 191 13.95 5.90 21.91
N ILE A 192 13.13 5.92 22.95
CA ILE A 192 12.85 4.76 23.81
C ILE A 192 11.33 4.66 23.90
N ARG A 193 10.75 3.53 23.47
CA ARG A 193 9.30 3.28 23.47
C ARG A 193 8.50 4.41 22.81
N GLY A 194 8.94 4.83 21.63
CA GLY A 194 8.29 5.89 20.85
C GLY A 194 8.59 7.32 21.33
N ALA A 195 9.19 7.50 22.50
CA ALA A 195 9.43 8.82 23.09
C ALA A 195 10.89 9.25 22.95
N ARG A 196 11.14 10.55 22.66
CA ARG A 196 12.50 11.11 22.67
C ARG A 196 13.12 10.91 24.04
N ASP A 197 14.34 10.37 24.10
CA ASP A 197 15.07 10.19 25.37
C ASP A 197 16.56 10.48 25.18
N GLY A 198 17.18 11.06 26.21
CA GLY A 198 18.56 11.52 26.20
C GLY A 198 18.77 12.78 25.37
N PHE A 199 20.01 12.99 24.91
CA PHE A 199 20.38 14.18 24.16
C PHE A 199 20.01 14.09 22.68
N TRP A 200 19.24 15.07 22.25
CA TRP A 200 18.97 15.38 20.85
C TRP A 200 19.92 16.47 20.39
N THR A 201 20.76 16.15 19.41
CA THR A 201 21.79 17.05 18.88
C THR A 201 21.32 17.63 17.56
N PHE A 202 21.35 18.95 17.46
CA PHE A 202 21.05 19.72 16.27
C PHE A 202 22.35 20.24 15.67
N TYR A 203 22.48 20.14 14.36
CA TYR A 203 23.69 20.51 13.65
C TYR A 203 23.50 21.83 12.88
N GLU A 204 24.62 22.46 12.55
CA GLU A 204 24.68 23.58 11.60
C GLU A 204 24.53 23.11 10.15
N GLN A 205 24.48 24.05 9.21
CA GLN A 205 24.40 23.78 7.77
C GLN A 205 25.58 22.97 7.21
N ASP A 206 26.67 22.77 7.96
CA ASP A 206 27.78 21.89 7.56
C ASP A 206 27.48 20.40 7.82
N GLY A 207 26.49 20.10 8.67
CA GLY A 207 26.10 18.75 9.10
C GLY A 207 27.00 18.11 10.14
N THR A 208 27.97 18.87 10.68
CA THR A 208 29.01 18.37 11.60
C THR A 208 29.13 19.21 12.85
N THR A 209 29.04 20.54 12.75
CA THR A 209 29.11 21.45 13.88
C THR A 209 27.83 21.36 14.67
N VAL A 210 27.95 21.18 15.99
CA VAL A 210 26.79 21.13 16.88
C VAL A 210 26.29 22.56 17.12
N ARG A 211 25.07 22.83 16.69
CA ARG A 211 24.37 24.09 16.94
C ARG A 211 23.79 24.15 18.34
N LYS A 212 23.10 23.07 18.76
CA LYS A 212 22.54 22.92 20.11
C LYS A 212 22.32 21.47 20.49
N LYS A 213 22.18 21.22 21.79
CA LYS A 213 21.72 19.94 22.35
C LYS A 213 20.53 20.18 23.25
N GLU A 214 19.55 19.31 23.19
CA GLU A 214 18.37 19.32 24.05
C GLU A 214 18.27 17.98 24.76
N GLU A 215 18.09 17.96 26.08
CA GLU A 215 17.88 16.73 26.84
C GLU A 215 16.39 16.42 26.96
N TYR A 216 16.02 15.17 26.69
CA TYR A 216 14.65 14.67 26.83
C TYR A 216 14.61 13.48 27.79
N LYS A 217 13.52 13.40 28.56
CA LYS A 217 13.17 12.23 29.36
C LYS A 217 11.74 11.84 29.05
N ASN A 218 11.55 10.63 28.51
CA ASN A 218 10.23 10.11 28.14
C ASN A 218 9.41 11.10 27.28
N GLY A 219 10.05 11.72 26.30
CA GLY A 219 9.41 12.67 25.38
C GLY A 219 9.27 14.10 25.89
N VAL A 220 9.57 14.35 27.16
CA VAL A 220 9.51 15.69 27.76
C VAL A 220 10.91 16.30 27.78
N ARG A 221 11.05 17.52 27.25
CA ARG A 221 12.32 18.27 27.32
C ARG A 221 12.61 18.60 28.79
N VAL A 222 13.78 18.17 29.28
CA VAL A 222 14.22 18.35 30.67
C VAL A 222 14.69 19.77 30.93
N ASP A 223 15.28 20.42 29.92
CA ASP A 223 15.86 21.76 30.03
C ASP A 223 14.95 22.84 29.44
N ALA A 224 13.89 23.18 30.18
CA ALA A 224 12.99 24.27 29.84
C ALA A 224 13.30 25.56 30.62
N ASN A 225 14.41 25.66 31.38
CA ASN A 225 14.54 26.79 32.34
C ASN A 225 15.93 27.23 32.83
N LYS A 226 17.08 26.83 32.28
CA LYS A 226 18.35 27.54 32.57
C LYS A 226 19.31 27.55 31.37
N ASP A 227 19.48 28.73 30.79
CA ASP A 227 20.52 29.06 29.82
C ASP A 227 20.52 28.23 28.52
N ASP A 228 19.63 28.58 27.59
CA ASP A 228 19.80 28.33 26.14
C ASP A 228 21.06 29.06 25.54
N ASN A 229 21.98 29.53 26.39
CA ASN A 229 23.19 30.29 26.08
C ASN A 229 24.42 29.77 26.85
N ILE A 230 24.88 28.54 26.61
CA ILE A 230 26.31 28.16 26.77
C ILE A 230 26.60 27.15 25.66
N ILE A 231 27.40 27.46 24.64
CA ILE A 231 28.79 27.91 24.76
C ILE A 231 29.01 29.25 24.05
N ASP A 232 29.42 30.22 24.86
CA ASP A 232 30.19 31.40 24.47
C ASP A 232 31.46 30.98 23.70
N MET A 233 31.42 31.09 22.37
CA MET A 233 32.61 31.36 21.56
C MET A 233 32.25 32.44 20.53
N GLU A 234 33.00 33.52 20.63
CA GLU A 234 32.82 34.81 19.97
C GLU A 234 32.38 34.72 18.50
N GLY A 235 31.30 35.45 18.19
CA GLY A 235 31.14 36.06 16.87
C GLY A 235 30.35 35.27 15.83
N ILE A 236 29.11 34.85 16.12
CA ILE A 236 28.16 34.51 15.05
C ILE A 236 26.81 35.16 15.32
N LYS A 237 26.36 35.97 14.35
CA LYS A 237 25.12 36.73 14.38
C LYS A 237 23.92 35.79 14.47
N TYR A 238 23.07 36.08 15.44
CA TYR A 238 21.69 35.66 15.55
C TYR A 238 20.96 35.84 14.21
N ILE A 239 20.47 34.74 13.62
CA ILE A 239 19.47 34.76 12.55
C ILE A 239 18.13 34.50 13.25
N PRO A 240 17.14 35.42 13.14
CA PRO A 240 15.92 35.31 13.90
C PRO A 240 15.08 34.11 13.47
N GLU A 241 14.45 33.55 14.48
CA GLU A 241 13.54 32.42 14.47
C GLU A 241 12.34 32.69 13.56
N ASN A 242 12.38 32.18 12.34
CA ASN A 242 11.19 32.06 11.51
C ASN A 242 11.35 30.96 10.45
N GLU A 243 11.33 29.72 10.92
CA GLU A 243 10.95 28.56 10.14
C GLU A 243 10.45 27.54 11.16
N ALA A 244 9.16 27.65 11.48
CA ALA A 244 8.44 26.56 12.12
C ALA A 244 8.71 25.29 11.30
N PHE A 245 9.42 24.33 11.89
CA PHE A 245 9.50 22.99 11.32
C PHE A 245 8.05 22.50 11.20
N PRO A 246 7.59 22.10 10.01
CA PRO A 246 6.20 21.72 9.84
C PRO A 246 5.90 20.48 10.68
N GLU A 247 5.01 20.64 11.66
CA GLU A 247 4.42 19.56 12.47
C GLU A 247 3.48 18.63 11.65
N GLU A 248 3.37 18.82 10.33
CA GLU A 248 2.48 18.03 9.49
C GLU A 248 3.19 16.91 8.74
N LEU A 249 3.62 15.85 9.43
CA LEU A 249 3.83 14.52 8.81
C LEU A 249 3.55 13.37 9.80
N VAL A 250 2.59 13.54 10.71
CA VAL A 250 2.06 12.44 11.52
C VAL A 250 0.63 12.17 11.05
N ASN A 251 0.43 11.00 10.42
CA ASN A 251 -0.81 10.45 9.85
C ASN A 251 -1.31 11.03 8.51
N PRO A 252 -1.13 10.30 7.41
CA PRO A 252 -2.25 9.97 6.56
C PRO A 252 -2.97 8.76 7.17
N LYS A 253 -3.99 9.00 7.99
CA LYS A 253 -5.04 7.99 8.18
C LYS A 253 -5.84 7.94 6.88
N TYR A 254 -5.64 6.91 6.09
CA TYR A 254 -6.61 6.42 5.11
C TYR A 254 -6.55 4.90 5.07
#